data_AF-V5IE22-F1
#
_entry.id   AF-V5IE22-F1
#
_cell.length_a   1.000
_cell.length_b   1.000
_cell.length_c   1.000
_cell.angle_alpha   90.00
_cell.angle_beta   90.00
_cell.angle_gamma   90.00
#
_symmetry.space_group_name_H-M   'P 1'
#
loop_
_entity.id
_entity.type
_entity.pdbx_description
1 polymer ?
#
loop_
_entity_poly.entity_id
_entity_poly.type
_entity_poly.pdbx_seq_one_letter_code
_entity_poly.pdbx_strand_id
1 'polypeptide(L)'
;ARFPAVMENLVSACCVPTGCHLEQVIHMDDLNNTVKVICNNEQCSQGQYMHRLCFDEWESSVLTFLRSTGRARSWSEKQRMQNLWTKKGYDLAYKACGCRCGKGHLRKDLDWTPPAAARGDDKKKKQRKKR
;
A
#
# COMPACT_ATOMS: atom_id res chain seq x y z
N ALA A 1 38.91 21.49 0.32
CA ALA A 1 37.52 21.22 -0.14
C ALA A 1 37.24 19.72 -0.02
N ARG A 2 36.33 19.31 0.85
CA ARG A 2 35.83 17.92 0.92
C ARG A 2 34.31 18.00 0.89
N PHE A 3 33.73 17.82 -0.29
CA PHE A 3 32.33 17.44 -0.41
C PHE A 3 32.28 15.92 -0.32
N PRO A 4 31.67 15.30 0.70
CA PRO A 4 31.15 13.96 0.52
C PRO A 4 29.82 14.12 -0.23
N ALA A 5 29.75 13.56 -1.43
CA ALA A 5 28.53 13.48 -2.21
C ALA A 5 27.44 12.78 -1.39
N VAL A 6 26.46 13.54 -0.91
CA VAL A 6 25.21 12.98 -0.40
C VAL A 6 24.35 12.64 -1.62
N MET A 7 24.71 11.58 -2.34
CA MET A 7 23.91 11.02 -3.43
C MET A 7 23.70 9.52 -3.18
N GLU A 8 23.09 9.17 -2.05
CA GLU A 8 22.78 7.78 -1.77
C GLU A 8 21.28 7.60 -1.47
N ASN A 9 20.61 6.99 -2.46
CA ASN A 9 19.23 6.50 -2.53
C ASN A 9 18.11 7.49 -2.86
N LEU A 10 18.20 8.10 -4.06
CA LEU A 10 17.06 8.71 -4.76
C LEU A 10 16.12 7.69 -5.43
N VAL A 11 16.39 6.39 -5.31
CA VAL A 11 15.60 5.33 -5.92
C VAL A 11 15.28 4.22 -4.93
N SER A 12 14.12 3.59 -5.08
CA SER A 12 13.65 2.46 -4.27
C SER A 12 13.08 1.37 -5.16
N ALA A 13 13.27 0.11 -4.79
CA ALA A 13 12.69 -1.01 -5.52
C ALA A 13 11.20 -1.19 -5.17
N CYS A 14 10.39 -1.58 -6.15
CA CYS A 14 9.01 -1.97 -5.88
C CYS A 14 8.96 -3.25 -5.02
N CYS A 15 8.29 -3.17 -3.87
CA CYS A 15 8.24 -4.29 -2.92
C CYS A 15 7.11 -5.31 -3.17
N VAL A 16 6.47 -5.28 -4.34
CA VAL A 16 5.32 -6.14 -4.64
C VAL A 16 5.67 -7.64 -4.58
N PRO A 17 5.00 -8.46 -3.75
CA PRO A 17 5.41 -9.86 -3.56
C PRO A 17 5.41 -10.71 -4.83
N THR A 18 4.54 -10.41 -5.78
CA THR A 18 4.33 -11.17 -7.03
C THR A 18 5.29 -10.83 -8.16
N GLY A 19 6.22 -9.90 -7.95
CA GLY A 19 7.11 -9.38 -9.00
C GLY A 19 6.60 -8.06 -9.60
N CYS A 20 7.53 -7.15 -9.91
CA CYS A 20 7.19 -5.82 -10.41
C CYS A 20 6.77 -5.91 -11.89
N HIS A 21 5.57 -5.47 -12.24
CA HIS A 21 5.10 -5.49 -13.63
C HIS A 21 5.78 -4.43 -14.50
N LEU A 22 6.24 -3.33 -13.91
CA LEU A 22 6.85 -2.22 -14.64
C LEU A 22 8.36 -2.39 -14.85
N GLU A 23 8.99 -3.32 -14.14
CA GLU A 23 10.46 -3.55 -14.13
C GLU A 23 11.31 -2.28 -13.90
N GLN A 24 10.69 -1.21 -13.39
CA GLN A 24 11.29 0.09 -13.12
C GLN A 24 11.58 0.28 -11.63
N VAL A 25 12.48 1.21 -11.32
CA VAL A 25 12.72 1.69 -9.95
C VAL A 25 11.80 2.86 -9.64
N ILE A 26 11.43 3.00 -8.37
CA ILE A 26 10.65 4.11 -7.85
C ILE A 26 11.61 5.25 -7.55
N HIS A 27 11.45 6.38 -8.21
CA HIS A 27 12.23 7.58 -7.91
C HIS A 27 11.63 8.30 -6.69
N MET A 28 12.46 8.61 -5.70
CA MET A 28 12.04 9.33 -4.48
C MET A 28 11.64 10.79 -4.79
N ASP A 29 12.13 11.33 -5.91
CA ASP A 29 11.74 12.66 -6.41
C ASP A 29 10.36 12.66 -7.10
N ASP A 30 9.86 11.49 -7.52
CA ASP A 30 8.55 11.32 -8.16
C ASP A 30 7.76 10.16 -7.56
N LEU A 31 7.05 10.45 -6.47
CA LEU A 31 6.22 9.50 -5.75
C LEU A 31 4.75 9.53 -6.20
N ASN A 32 4.43 10.14 -7.33
CA ASN A 32 3.03 10.34 -7.76
C ASN A 32 2.31 9.04 -8.07
N ASN A 33 3.01 8.11 -8.72
CA ASN A 33 2.51 6.78 -9.06
C ASN A 33 3.00 5.73 -8.06
N THR A 34 3.17 6.12 -6.80
CA THR A 34 3.67 5.25 -5.74
C THR A 34 2.64 5.17 -4.62
N VAL A 35 2.56 4.00 -3.99
CA VAL A 35 1.80 3.75 -2.76
C VAL A 35 2.79 3.29 -1.70
N LYS A 36 2.75 3.95 -0.54
CA LYS A 36 3.51 3.51 0.62
C LYS A 36 2.79 2.34 1.30
N VAL A 37 3.56 1.31 1.60
CA VAL A 37 3.11 0.13 2.35
C VAL A 37 4.02 -0.05 3.56
N ILE A 38 3.51 -0.75 4.57
CA ILE A 38 4.23 -1.02 5.81
C ILE A 38 4.25 -2.53 6.02
N CYS A 39 5.42 -3.10 6.28
CA CYS A 39 5.51 -4.45 6.80
C CYS A 39 5.35 -4.43 8.33
N ASN A 40 4.63 -5.40 8.89
CA ASN A 40 4.52 -5.54 10.35
C ASN A 40 5.79 -6.07 11.03
N ASN A 41 6.78 -6.53 10.25
CA ASN A 41 8.10 -6.87 10.76
C ASN A 41 8.96 -5.60 10.87
N GLU A 42 9.32 -5.20 12.08
CA GLU A 42 10.10 -3.98 12.36
C GLU A 42 11.52 -4.03 11.76
N GLN A 43 12.07 -5.22 11.54
CA GLN A 43 13.37 -5.42 10.91
C GLN A 43 13.30 -5.47 9.38
N CYS A 44 12.15 -5.17 8.78
CA CYS A 44 11.96 -5.24 7.35
C CYS A 44 12.54 -4.01 6.63
N SER A 45 13.58 -4.22 5.82
CA SER A 45 14.11 -3.20 4.89
C SER A 45 13.49 -3.26 3.49
N GLN A 46 12.57 -4.21 3.24
CA GLN A 46 12.07 -4.53 1.90
C GLN A 46 10.67 -3.97 1.60
N GLY A 47 9.88 -3.57 2.61
CA GLY A 47 8.44 -3.31 2.46
C GLY A 47 8.05 -1.85 2.65
N GLN A 48 8.50 -0.96 1.77
CA GLN A 48 8.28 0.50 1.91
C GLN A 48 7.45 1.12 0.78
N TYR A 49 7.76 0.83 -0.48
CA TYR A 49 7.10 1.46 -1.63
C TYR A 49 6.67 0.43 -2.68
N MET A 50 5.47 0.62 -3.22
CA MET A 50 4.94 -0.10 -4.38
C MET A 50 4.54 0.89 -5.46
N HIS A 51 4.72 0.53 -6.73
CA HIS A 51 4.06 1.27 -7.81
C HIS A 51 2.55 1.19 -7.65
N ARG A 52 1.84 2.22 -8.09
CA ARG A 52 0.39 2.27 -8.02
C ARG A 52 -0.26 1.10 -8.75
N LEU A 53 0.21 0.81 -9.96
CA LEU A 53 -0.28 -0.33 -10.75
C LEU A 53 -0.03 -1.66 -10.04
N CYS A 54 1.20 -1.89 -9.56
CA CYS A 54 1.52 -3.10 -8.81
C CYS A 54 0.71 -3.23 -7.51
N PHE A 55 0.42 -2.11 -6.84
CA PHE A 55 -0.42 -2.08 -5.66
C PHE A 55 -1.87 -2.43 -6.01
N ASP A 56 -2.43 -1.87 -7.08
CA ASP A 56 -3.83 -2.10 -7.47
C ASP A 56 -4.05 -3.59 -7.88
N GLU A 57 -3.10 -4.20 -8.59
CA GLU A 57 -3.13 -5.63 -8.91
C GLU A 57 -3.00 -6.51 -7.64
N TRP A 58 -2.04 -6.18 -6.79
CA TRP A 58 -1.85 -6.88 -5.52
C TRP A 58 -3.09 -6.75 -4.63
N GLU A 59 -3.66 -5.55 -4.49
CA GLU A 59 -4.88 -5.27 -3.74
C GLU A 59 -6.05 -6.10 -4.28
N SER A 60 -6.20 -6.20 -5.60
CA SER A 60 -7.22 -7.05 -6.24
C SER A 60 -7.04 -8.54 -5.88
N SER A 61 -5.80 -9.04 -5.83
CA SER A 61 -5.52 -10.41 -5.38
C SER A 61 -5.89 -10.63 -3.91
N VAL A 62 -5.61 -9.64 -3.04
CA VAL A 62 -5.98 -9.69 -1.62
C VAL A 62 -7.50 -9.61 -1.44
N LEU A 63 -8.21 -8.78 -2.21
CA LEU A 63 -9.67 -8.71 -2.23
C LEU A 63 -10.30 -10.04 -2.68
N THR A 64 -9.69 -10.69 -3.67
CA THR A 64 -10.11 -12.01 -4.17
C THR A 64 -9.96 -13.07 -3.07
N PHE A 65 -8.85 -13.07 -2.33
CA PHE A 65 -8.67 -13.92 -1.16
C PHE A 65 -9.69 -13.60 -0.05
N LEU A 66 -9.93 -12.32 0.24
CA LEU A 66 -10.88 -11.88 1.26
C LEU A 66 -12.31 -12.33 0.92
N ARG A 67 -12.69 -12.36 -0.36
CA ARG A 67 -14.02 -12.78 -0.82
C ARG A 67 -14.38 -14.21 -0.42
N SER A 68 -13.43 -15.13 -0.37
CA SER A 68 -13.64 -16.52 0.03
C SER A 68 -13.36 -16.80 1.51
N THR A 69 -12.85 -15.81 2.26
CA THR A 69 -12.33 -16.02 3.61
C THR A 69 -13.33 -15.71 4.73
N GLY A 70 -13.60 -16.72 5.56
CA GLY A 70 -14.31 -16.57 6.84
C GLY A 70 -15.59 -15.73 6.79
N ARG A 71 -15.68 -14.74 7.69
CA ARG A 71 -16.84 -13.82 7.81
C ARG A 71 -16.99 -12.85 6.63
N ALA A 72 -15.94 -12.63 5.83
CA ALA A 72 -16.01 -11.71 4.70
C ALA A 72 -16.79 -12.29 3.50
N ARG A 73 -17.12 -13.58 3.52
CA ARG A 73 -18.00 -14.22 2.54
C ARG A 73 -19.40 -13.57 2.50
N SER A 74 -19.93 -13.14 3.64
CA SER A 74 -21.23 -12.46 3.73
C SER A 74 -21.17 -10.94 3.53
N TRP A 75 -19.97 -10.37 3.33
CA TRP A 75 -19.84 -8.96 3.01
C TRP A 75 -20.15 -8.70 1.54
N SER A 76 -20.83 -7.58 1.27
CA SER A 76 -20.91 -7.03 -0.08
C SER A 76 -19.53 -6.59 -0.58
N GLU A 77 -19.39 -6.47 -1.89
CA GLU A 77 -18.14 -5.99 -2.52
C GLU A 77 -17.70 -4.63 -1.98
N LYS A 78 -18.66 -3.71 -1.83
CA LYS A 78 -18.42 -2.39 -1.23
C LYS A 78 -17.89 -2.49 0.19
N GLN A 79 -18.44 -3.38 1.01
CA GLN A 79 -17.97 -3.61 2.38
C GLN A 79 -16.56 -4.20 2.41
N ARG A 80 -16.22 -5.11 1.48
CA ARG A 80 -14.87 -5.68 1.38
C ARG A 80 -13.84 -4.61 1.07
N MET A 81 -14.08 -3.78 0.05
CA MET A 81 -13.18 -2.67 -0.30
C MET A 81 -13.02 -1.68 0.85
N GLN A 82 -14.11 -1.30 1.52
CA GLN A 82 -14.05 -0.36 2.64
C GLN A 82 -13.33 -0.93 3.87
N ASN A 83 -13.48 -2.23 4.13
CA ASN A 83 -12.95 -2.87 5.33
C ASN A 83 -11.54 -3.45 5.14
N LEU A 84 -11.05 -3.62 3.90
CA LEU A 84 -9.80 -4.35 3.62
C LEU A 84 -8.62 -3.88 4.48
N TRP A 85 -8.38 -2.56 4.51
CA TRP A 85 -7.27 -1.96 5.27
C TRP A 85 -7.64 -1.56 6.71
N THR A 86 -8.84 -1.92 7.17
CA THR A 86 -9.20 -1.81 8.59
C THR A 86 -8.71 -3.05 9.34
N LYS A 87 -8.57 -2.95 10.67
CA LYS A 87 -8.20 -4.11 11.51
C LYS A 87 -9.03 -5.36 11.20
N LYS A 88 -10.35 -5.20 11.03
CA LYS A 88 -11.27 -6.33 10.79
C LYS A 88 -11.06 -7.03 9.46
N GLY A 89 -10.83 -6.29 8.37
CA GLY A 89 -10.60 -6.88 7.05
C GLY A 89 -9.19 -7.42 6.92
N TYR A 90 -8.21 -6.66 7.43
CA TYR A 90 -6.80 -7.02 7.39
C TYR A 90 -6.52 -8.33 8.13
N ASP A 91 -7.07 -8.51 9.34
CA ASP A 91 -6.90 -9.75 10.12
C ASP A 91 -7.44 -11.00 9.39
N LEU A 92 -8.37 -10.84 8.44
CA LEU A 92 -8.86 -11.95 7.61
C LEU A 92 -7.97 -12.16 6.38
N ALA A 93 -7.45 -11.08 5.82
CA ALA A 93 -6.67 -11.09 4.59
C ALA A 93 -5.16 -11.25 4.79
N TYR A 94 -4.63 -11.13 6.02
CA TYR A 94 -3.19 -10.99 6.28
C TYR A 94 -2.36 -12.11 5.64
N LYS A 95 -2.90 -13.35 5.56
CA LYS A 95 -2.24 -14.50 4.93
C LYS A 95 -1.94 -14.29 3.44
N ALA A 96 -2.75 -13.49 2.74
CA ALA A 96 -2.52 -13.11 1.35
C ALA A 96 -1.61 -11.87 1.22
N CYS A 97 -1.29 -11.21 2.33
CA CYS A 97 -0.47 -10.01 2.37
C CYS A 97 1.01 -10.30 2.70
N GLY A 98 1.54 -11.47 2.34
CA GLY A 98 2.93 -11.84 2.66
C GLY A 98 3.95 -10.81 2.13
N CYS A 99 4.94 -10.46 2.94
CA CYS A 99 6.03 -9.58 2.52
C CYS A 99 7.18 -10.39 1.90
N ARG A 100 7.93 -9.79 0.97
CA ARG A 100 9.17 -10.37 0.40
C ARG A 100 10.23 -10.71 1.45
N CYS A 101 10.18 -10.10 2.63
CA CYS A 101 11.10 -10.45 3.72
C CYS A 101 10.85 -11.85 4.32
N GLY A 102 9.73 -12.50 3.97
CA GLY A 102 9.35 -13.84 4.44
C GLY A 102 8.93 -13.93 5.91
N LYS A 103 9.12 -12.86 6.70
CA LYS A 103 8.88 -12.82 8.15
C LYS A 103 7.70 -11.93 8.57
N GLY A 104 7.04 -11.27 7.62
CA GLY A 104 6.00 -10.31 7.92
C GLY A 104 4.97 -10.17 6.82
N HIS A 105 3.99 -9.30 7.07
CA HIS A 105 2.87 -9.03 6.19
C HIS A 105 2.76 -7.54 5.90
N LEU A 106 2.51 -7.21 4.64
CA LEU A 106 2.33 -5.86 4.14
C LEU A 106 0.94 -5.35 4.49
N ARG A 107 0.82 -4.06 4.76
CA ARG A 107 -0.43 -3.30 4.84
C ARG A 107 -0.28 -1.98 4.11
N LYS A 108 -1.36 -1.46 3.54
CA LYS A 108 -1.36 -0.09 3.01
C LYS A 108 -1.13 0.92 4.13
N ASP A 109 -0.28 1.91 3.89
CA ASP A 109 -0.18 3.09 4.75
C ASP A 109 -1.35 4.02 4.41
N LEU A 110 -2.33 4.13 5.32
CA LEU A 110 -3.52 4.98 5.13
C LEU A 110 -3.26 6.45 5.45
N ASP A 111 -2.19 6.73 6.20
CA ASP A 111 -1.82 8.08 6.63
C ASP A 111 -0.87 8.74 5.62
N TRP A 112 -0.24 7.95 4.75
CA TRP A 112 0.63 8.46 3.71
C TRP A 112 -0.15 8.98 2.51
N THR A 113 0.06 10.27 2.20
CA THR A 113 -0.40 10.91 0.98
C THR A 113 0.79 11.22 0.07
N PRO A 114 0.74 10.85 -1.22
CA PRO A 114 1.81 11.20 -2.15
C PRO A 114 1.97 12.73 -2.26
N PRO A 115 3.20 13.26 -2.40
CA PRO A 115 3.46 14.70 -2.42
C PRO A 115 2.65 15.51 -3.45
N ALA A 116 2.29 14.96 -4.61
CA ALA A 116 1.41 15.69 -5.56
C ALA A 116 -0.08 15.61 -5.22
N ALA A 117 -0.53 14.61 -4.46
CA ALA A 117 -1.94 14.54 -4.02
C ALA A 117 -2.29 15.66 -3.03
N ALA A 118 -1.30 16.18 -2.31
CA ALA A 118 -1.46 17.34 -1.42
C ALA A 118 -1.79 18.65 -2.15
N ARG A 119 -1.64 18.71 -3.49
CA ARG A 119 -2.03 19.90 -4.28
C ARG A 119 -3.50 19.89 -4.74
N GLY A 120 -4.30 18.87 -4.40
CA GLY A 120 -5.61 18.65 -5.02
C GLY A 120 -6.82 18.29 -4.16
N ASP A 121 -6.69 17.93 -2.87
CA ASP A 121 -7.81 17.36 -2.10
C ASP A 121 -8.27 18.20 -0.88
N ASP A 122 -8.60 19.48 -1.11
CA ASP A 122 -9.30 20.32 -0.12
C ASP A 122 -10.84 20.27 -0.24
N LYS A 123 -11.40 19.33 -1.02
CA LYS A 123 -12.82 19.38 -1.43
C LYS A 123 -13.63 18.10 -1.19
N LYS A 124 -13.47 17.41 -0.05
CA LYS A 124 -14.51 16.42 0.34
C LYS A 124 -14.63 16.02 1.81
N LYS A 125 -14.65 16.97 2.76
CA LYS A 125 -15.25 16.73 4.08
C LYS A 125 -16.04 17.93 4.60
N LYS A 126 -17.35 17.96 4.30
CA LYS A 126 -18.47 18.28 5.22
C LYS A 126 -19.75 18.58 4.43
N GLN A 127 -20.43 17.54 3.96
CA GLN A 127 -21.87 17.64 3.70
C GLN A 127 -22.54 16.35 4.16
N ARG A 128 -22.73 16.22 5.47
CA ARG A 128 -23.66 15.25 6.09
C ARG A 128 -23.93 15.66 7.54
N LYS A 129 -24.83 16.63 7.70
CA LYS A 129 -25.73 16.69 8.86
C LYS A 129 -27.06 17.28 8.39
N LYS A 130 -27.96 16.39 7.95
CA LYS A 130 -29.40 16.61 7.96
C LYS A 130 -29.92 15.74 9.10
N ARG A 131 -30.36 16.39 10.17
CA ARG A 131 -31.54 16.11 11.00
C ARG A 131 -31.58 17.21 12.06
#